data_AF-A0A956UEB6-F1
#
_entry.id   AF-A0A956UEB6-F1
#
_cell.length_a   1.000
_cell.length_b   1.000
_cell.length_c   1.000
_cell.angle_alpha   90.00
_cell.angle_beta   90.00
_cell.angle_gamma   90.00
#
_symmetry.space_group_name_H-M   'P 1'
#
loop_
_entity.id
_entity.type
_entity.pdbx_description
1 polymer ?
#
loop_
_entity_poly.entity_id
_entity_poly.type
_entity_poly.pdbx_seq_one_letter_code
_entity_poly.pdbx_strand_id
1 'polypeptide(L)'
;MDEEPISIFPERIVTDDLDLLLAALPLRLREQLEGEEARKGLLEVVLDLGRLPEARYPSREVVLSHEEVTEEDLQFVTDHIGDFGADNRAGIERTLHRISCMRNRQGKIVGLT
;
A
#
# COMPACT_ATOMS: atom_id res chain seq x y z
N MET A 1 -6.67 -6.36 36.18
CA MET A 1 -6.04 -5.06 35.87
C MET A 1 -5.15 -5.38 34.68
N ASP A 2 -5.74 -5.24 33.51
CA ASP A 2 -5.14 -5.62 32.24
C ASP A 2 -4.09 -4.57 31.87
N GLU A 3 -2.85 -5.01 31.66
CA GLU A 3 -1.77 -4.17 31.19
C GLU A 3 -2.00 -3.86 29.71
N GLU A 4 -2.19 -2.58 29.36
CA GLU A 4 -2.17 -2.16 27.96
C GLU A 4 -0.75 -2.31 27.39
N PRO A 5 -0.59 -2.82 26.16
CA PRO A 5 0.73 -2.98 25.57
C PRO A 5 1.33 -1.61 25.26
N ILE A 6 2.54 -1.39 25.77
CA ILE A 6 3.35 -0.20 25.48
C ILE A 6 3.69 -0.21 23.98
N SER A 7 3.19 0.77 23.23
CA SER A 7 3.64 1.02 21.86
C SER A 7 5.10 1.51 21.91
N ILE A 8 6.04 0.65 21.51
CA ILE A 8 7.48 0.88 21.62
C ILE A 8 8.05 1.71 20.45
N PHE A 9 7.19 2.18 19.55
CA PHE A 9 7.58 3.03 18.42
C PHE A 9 7.07 4.45 18.63
N PRO A 10 7.92 5.49 18.48
CA PRO A 10 7.47 6.86 18.53
C PRO A 10 6.47 7.07 17.38
N GLU A 11 5.24 7.42 17.74
CA GLU A 11 4.08 7.57 16.85
C GLU A 11 4.41 8.42 15.61
N ARG A 12 5.30 9.43 15.75
CA ARG A 12 5.78 10.30 14.66
C ARG A 12 6.51 9.58 13.52
N ILE A 13 7.36 8.58 13.79
CA ILE A 13 8.14 7.92 12.72
C ILE A 13 7.23 7.06 11.83
N VAL A 14 6.19 6.47 12.43
CA VAL A 14 5.24 5.62 11.71
C VAL A 14 4.32 6.45 10.80
N THR A 15 3.92 7.65 11.23
CA THR A 15 3.07 8.53 10.43
C THR A 15 3.81 9.05 9.19
N ASP A 16 5.06 9.50 9.34
CA ASP A 16 5.87 10.04 8.23
C ASP A 16 6.14 8.96 7.16
N ASP A 17 6.41 7.72 7.57
CA ASP A 17 6.65 6.60 6.65
C ASP A 17 5.38 6.16 5.90
N LEU A 18 4.22 6.20 6.56
CA LEU A 18 2.94 5.88 5.94
C LEU A 18 2.54 6.94 4.90
N ASP A 19 2.82 8.22 5.16
CA ASP A 19 2.55 9.29 4.19
C ASP A 19 3.35 9.08 2.90
N LEU A 20 4.59 8.58 2.99
CA LEU A 20 5.39 8.23 1.82
C LEU A 20 4.83 7.03 1.05
N LEU A 21 4.30 6.02 1.74
CA LEU A 21 3.58 4.90 1.11
C LEU A 21 2.34 5.40 0.36
N LEU A 22 1.51 6.21 1.02
CA LEU A 22 0.29 6.74 0.42
C LEU A 22 0.57 7.69 -0.75
N ALA A 23 1.70 8.40 -0.73
CA ALA A 23 2.14 9.24 -1.84
C ALA A 23 2.52 8.45 -3.10
N ALA A 24 2.86 7.16 -2.98
CA ALA A 24 3.12 6.29 -4.13
C ALA A 24 1.82 5.78 -4.79
N LEU A 25 0.65 5.97 -4.17
CA LEU A 25 -0.64 5.54 -4.71
C LEU A 25 -1.27 6.60 -5.61
N PRO A 26 -2.04 6.21 -6.65
CA PRO A 26 -2.86 7.13 -7.42
C PRO A 26 -3.79 7.95 -6.52
N LEU A 27 -3.99 9.22 -6.85
CA LEU A 27 -4.76 10.17 -6.03
C LEU A 27 -6.13 9.60 -5.60
N ARG A 28 -6.85 8.99 -6.56
CA ARG A 28 -8.19 8.40 -6.33
C ARG A 28 -8.21 7.33 -5.21
N LEU A 29 -7.11 6.63 -4.99
CA LEU A 29 -7.00 5.58 -3.96
C LEU A 29 -6.47 6.16 -2.65
N ARG A 30 -5.49 7.06 -2.77
CA ARG A 30 -4.90 7.77 -1.64
C ARG A 30 -5.94 8.54 -0.85
N GLU A 31 -6.86 9.26 -1.49
CA GLU A 31 -7.87 10.09 -0.82
C GLU A 31 -8.75 9.29 0.16
N GLN A 32 -9.02 8.01 -0.14
CA GLN A 32 -9.78 7.12 0.76
C GLN A 32 -8.99 6.70 2.01
N LEU A 33 -7.67 6.87 1.99
CA LEU A 33 -6.73 6.48 3.04
C LEU A 33 -6.15 7.68 3.79
N GLU A 34 -6.57 8.92 3.50
CA GLU A 34 -6.05 10.11 4.20
C GLU A 34 -6.65 10.33 5.59
N GLY A 35 -7.83 9.77 5.87
CA GLY A 35 -8.47 9.90 7.18
C GLY A 35 -7.74 9.13 8.29
N GLU A 36 -7.70 9.69 9.50
CA GLU A 36 -7.01 9.12 10.66
C GLU A 36 -7.44 7.66 10.95
N GLU A 37 -8.75 7.38 10.90
CA GLU A 37 -9.30 6.04 11.10
C GLU A 37 -8.99 5.07 9.94
N ALA A 38 -8.79 5.57 8.73
CA ALA A 38 -8.39 4.76 7.58
C ALA A 38 -6.89 4.42 7.63
N ARG A 39 -6.07 5.30 8.21
CA ARG A 39 -4.65 5.05 8.43
C ARG A 39 -4.42 4.05 9.57
N LYS A 40 -5.27 4.11 10.59
CA LYS A 40 -5.14 3.29 11.79
C LYS A 40 -5.31 1.80 11.48
N GLY A 41 -4.22 1.06 11.66
CA GLY A 41 -4.20 -0.39 11.47
C GLY A 41 -4.29 -0.84 10.02
N LEU A 42 -3.97 0.04 9.06
CA LEU A 42 -3.78 -0.36 7.66
C LEU A 42 -2.65 -1.41 7.59
N LEU A 43 -2.95 -2.57 7.02
CA LEU A 43 -1.98 -3.66 6.87
C LEU A 43 -1.36 -3.67 5.48
N GLU A 44 -2.19 -3.58 4.44
CA GLU A 44 -1.77 -3.61 3.04
C GLU A 44 -2.81 -2.97 2.12
N VAL A 45 -2.37 -2.52 0.95
CA VAL A 45 -3.21 -2.01 -0.13
C VAL A 45 -3.02 -2.93 -1.33
N VAL A 46 -4.08 -3.62 -1.74
CA VAL A 46 -4.06 -4.62 -2.80
C VAL A 46 -4.57 -3.99 -4.10
N LEU A 47 -3.72 -4.00 -5.12
CA LEU A 47 -4.03 -3.52 -6.46
C LEU A 47 -3.86 -4.65 -7.46
N ASP A 48 -4.95 -5.33 -7.82
CA ASP A 48 -4.95 -6.39 -8.83
C ASP A 48 -5.58 -5.89 -10.12
N LEU A 49 -4.85 -6.00 -11.25
CA LEU A 49 -5.33 -5.54 -12.57
C LEU A 49 -6.71 -6.14 -12.90
N GLY A 50 -7.68 -5.28 -13.20
CA GLY A 50 -9.06 -5.67 -13.51
C GLY A 50 -9.89 -6.08 -12.29
N ARG A 51 -9.46 -5.76 -11.07
CA ARG A 51 -10.23 -5.94 -9.83
C ARG A 51 -10.41 -4.60 -9.12
N LEU A 52 -11.37 -4.52 -8.21
CA LEU A 52 -11.52 -3.33 -7.38
C LEU A 52 -10.34 -3.24 -6.39
N PRO A 53 -9.75 -2.06 -6.19
CA PRO A 53 -8.65 -1.87 -5.25
C PRO A 53 -9.15 -2.01 -3.81
N GLU A 54 -8.35 -2.64 -2.95
CA GLU A 54 -8.75 -2.98 -1.58
C GLU A 54 -7.68 -2.53 -0.57
N ALA A 55 -8.10 -2.12 0.62
CA ALA A 55 -7.25 -1.95 1.79
C ALA A 55 -7.62 -3.00 2.84
N ARG A 56 -6.63 -3.71 3.38
CA ARG A 56 -6.82 -4.70 4.43
C ARG A 56 -6.43 -4.16 5.80
N TYR A 57 -7.20 -4.59 6.80
CA TYR A 57 -7.05 -4.28 8.22
C TYR A 57 -7.21 -5.58 9.02
N PRO A 58 -6.83 -5.63 10.31
CA PRO A 58 -6.89 -6.87 11.11
C PRO A 58 -8.24 -7.59 11.12
N SER A 59 -9.34 -6.85 10.97
CA SER A 59 -10.71 -7.39 11.08
C SER A 59 -11.63 -7.02 9.92
N ARG A 60 -11.12 -6.34 8.88
CA ARG A 60 -11.96 -5.86 7.76
C ARG A 60 -11.15 -5.62 6.50
N GLU A 61 -11.84 -5.64 5.37
CA GLU A 61 -11.35 -5.19 4.08
C GLU A 61 -12.24 -4.05 3.59
N VAL A 62 -11.66 -3.08 2.89
CA VAL A 62 -12.37 -1.93 2.34
C VAL A 62 -12.03 -1.76 0.88
N VAL A 63 -13.05 -1.69 0.04
CA VAL A 63 -12.91 -1.30 -1.36
C VAL A 63 -12.62 0.21 -1.42
N LEU A 64 -11.52 0.58 -2.07
CA LEU A 64 -11.02 1.95 -2.19
C LEU A 64 -11.59 2.70 -3.40
N SER A 65 -12.16 1.99 -4.38
CA SER A 65 -12.76 2.61 -5.54
C SER A 65 -13.81 1.71 -6.17
N HIS A 66 -14.80 2.32 -6.81
CA HIS A 66 -15.77 1.62 -7.66
C HIS A 66 -15.25 1.33 -9.07
N GLU A 67 -14.06 1.83 -9.40
CA GLU A 67 -13.38 1.58 -10.66
C GLU A 67 -12.28 0.53 -10.47
N GLU A 68 -12.20 -0.40 -11.41
CA GLU A 68 -11.16 -1.43 -11.43
C GLU A 68 -9.76 -0.80 -11.52
N VAL A 69 -8.77 -1.53 -11.00
CA VAL A 69 -7.36 -1.20 -11.16
C VAL A 69 -6.98 -1.37 -12.61
N THR A 70 -6.38 -0.33 -13.17
CA THR A 70 -5.90 -0.28 -14.56
C THR A 70 -4.40 -0.49 -14.65
N GLU A 71 -3.88 -0.68 -15.86
CA GLU A 71 -2.44 -0.72 -16.09
C GLU A 71 -1.77 0.61 -15.74
N GLU A 72 -2.50 1.73 -15.90
CA GLU A 72 -2.02 3.08 -15.58
C GLU A 72 -1.87 3.26 -14.07
N ASP A 73 -2.77 2.70 -13.26
CA ASP A 73 -2.64 2.71 -11.81
C ASP A 73 -1.40 1.93 -11.36
N LEU A 74 -1.18 0.74 -11.92
CA LEU A 74 -0.01 -0.07 -11.59
C LEU A 74 1.28 0.63 -12.02
N GLN A 75 1.28 1.24 -13.22
CA GLN A 75 2.42 2.00 -13.73
C GLN A 75 2.73 3.19 -12.83
N PHE A 76 1.70 3.95 -12.43
CA PHE A 76 1.85 5.07 -11.50
C PHE A 76 2.58 4.64 -10.24
N VAL A 77 2.12 3.57 -9.58
CA VAL A 77 2.79 3.10 -8.36
C VAL A 77 4.23 2.68 -8.63
N THR A 78 4.48 1.96 -9.72
CA THR A 78 5.83 1.50 -10.06
C THR A 78 6.80 2.63 -10.39
N ASP A 79 6.31 3.75 -10.92
CA ASP A 79 7.12 4.94 -11.22
C ASP A 79 7.49 5.75 -9.96
N HIS A 80 6.78 5.54 -8.84
CA HIS A 80 6.95 6.29 -7.59
C HIS A 80 7.69 5.49 -6.50
N ILE A 81 8.20 4.31 -6.83
CA ILE A 81 8.97 3.45 -5.91
C ILE A 81 10.33 3.08 -6.51
N GLY A 82 11.21 2.49 -5.69
CA GLY A 82 12.49 1.96 -6.18
C GLY A 82 12.30 0.74 -7.09
N ASP A 83 13.39 0.34 -7.76
CA ASP A 83 13.37 -0.84 -8.64
C ASP A 83 12.98 -2.12 -7.87
N PHE A 84 12.19 -2.98 -8.53
CA PHE A 84 11.91 -4.31 -8.01
C PHE A 84 13.15 -5.20 -8.08
N GLY A 85 13.52 -5.77 -6.94
CA GLY A 85 14.54 -6.81 -6.85
C GLY A 85 14.06 -8.16 -7.40
N ALA A 86 14.98 -9.13 -7.41
CA ALA A 86 14.69 -10.49 -7.87
C ALA A 86 13.64 -11.24 -7.01
N ASP A 87 13.36 -10.77 -5.80
CA ASP A 87 12.31 -11.29 -4.93
C ASP A 87 10.93 -10.64 -5.19
N ASN A 88 10.78 -9.90 -6.30
CA ASN A 88 9.59 -9.14 -6.67
C ASN A 88 9.20 -8.06 -5.66
N ARG A 89 10.15 -7.55 -4.88
CA ARG A 89 9.89 -6.49 -3.90
C ARG A 89 10.72 -5.25 -4.17
N ALA A 90 10.11 -4.10 -3.98
CA ALA A 90 10.71 -2.77 -4.03
C ALA A 90 10.59 -2.10 -2.66
N GLY A 91 11.54 -1.25 -2.31
CA GLY A 91 11.45 -0.38 -1.16
C GLY A 91 10.95 1.00 -1.55
N ILE A 92 10.35 1.71 -0.60
CA ILE A 92 10.11 3.15 -0.73
C ILE A 92 11.26 3.86 -0.02
N GLU A 93 11.97 4.73 -0.74
CA GLU A 93 13.15 5.41 -0.19
C GLU A 93 12.87 6.03 1.18
N ARG A 94 13.82 5.86 2.10
CA ARG A 94 13.76 6.38 3.48
C ARG A 94 12.69 5.75 4.38
N THR A 95 12.02 4.68 3.96
CA THR A 95 11.04 3.96 4.79
C THR A 95 11.41 2.48 4.94
N LEU A 96 10.76 1.81 5.90
CA LEU A 96 10.77 0.34 6.00
C LEU A 96 9.64 -0.33 5.20
N HIS A 97 8.81 0.45 4.52
CA HIS A 97 7.72 -0.08 3.70
C HIS A 97 8.28 -0.73 2.43
N ARG A 98 7.61 -1.81 2.03
CA ARG A 98 7.94 -2.57 0.83
C ARG A 98 6.68 -2.76 0.01
N ILE A 99 6.82 -2.64 -1.30
CA ILE A 99 5.79 -3.03 -2.25
C ILE A 99 6.22 -4.34 -2.88
N SER A 100 5.34 -5.33 -2.86
CA SER A 100 5.51 -6.60 -3.56
C SER A 100 4.74 -6.54 -4.88
N CYS A 101 5.32 -7.07 -5.96
CA CYS A 101 4.61 -7.21 -7.23
C CYS A 101 4.29 -8.67 -7.56
N MET A 102 3.16 -8.85 -8.23
CA MET A 102 2.82 -10.08 -8.92
C MET A 102 3.02 -9.89 -10.42
N ARG A 103 3.71 -10.84 -11.05
CA ARG A 103 4.00 -10.82 -12.48
C ARG A 103 3.31 -11.97 -13.19
N ASN A 104 2.81 -11.71 -14.40
CA ASN A 104 2.31 -12.76 -15.26
C ASN A 104 3.46 -13.56 -15.92
N ARG A 105 3.12 -14.58 -16.71
CA ARG A 105 4.11 -15.44 -17.41
C ARG A 105 5.02 -14.71 -18.39
N GLN A 106 4.65 -13.50 -18.81
CA GLN A 106 5.43 -12.65 -19.71
C GLN A 106 6.30 -11.65 -18.93
N GLY A 107 6.28 -11.69 -17.59
CA GLY A 107 7.04 -10.79 -16.72
C GLY A 107 6.38 -9.44 -16.47
N LYS A 108 5.19 -9.18 -17.03
CA LYS A 108 4.45 -7.92 -16.81
C LYS A 108 3.85 -7.91 -15.40
N ILE A 109 3.94 -6.78 -14.70
CA ILE A 109 3.29 -6.57 -13.41
C ILE A 109 1.77 -6.55 -13.63
N VAL A 110 1.07 -7.37 -12.85
CA VAL A 110 -0.39 -7.50 -12.89
C VAL A 110 -1.04 -7.33 -11.51
N GLY A 111 -0.23 -7.16 -10.47
CA GLY A 111 -0.73 -6.71 -9.18
C GLY A 111 0.36 -6.22 -8.24
N LEU A 112 -0.04 -5.45 -7.24
CA LEU A 112 0.81 -4.85 -6.21
C LEU A 112 0.16 -5.03 -4.83
N THR A 113 0.99 -5.21 -3.80
CA THR A 113 0.59 -5.24 -2.39
C THR A 113 1.67 -4.69 -1.46
#